data_AF-A0ABD2YH10-F1
#
_entry.id   AF-A0ABD2YH10-F1
#
_cell.length_a   1.000
_cell.length_b   1.000
_cell.length_c   1.000
_cell.angle_alpha   90.00
_cell.angle_beta   90.00
_cell.angle_gamma   90.00
#
_symmetry.space_group_name_H-M   'P 1'
#
loop_
_entity.id
_entity.type
_entity.pdbx_description
1 polymer ?
#
loop_
_entity_poly.entity_id
_entity_poly.type
_entity_poly.pdbx_seq_one_letter_code
_entity_poly.pdbx_strand_id
1 'polypeptide(L)'
;MVESADQPKEATLVEVKLSDDMTVNPGEQFEQKSYENLVKRKKSLLARYAYAMIFLIINLIAWFFRDYGEKILPLLLYSKACRIGETGCFHTLGVLRVSLGCFIFFCTMFLTTCNTSKLYQARNTWHSGWWVLKFIILIISLVVPFFIPSDYIQIYGEIARIGAGVFLLLQLLSVIEFITWWNNYWMPDEKKKHSCSFGLFMSTLFYIASVCGIVLMYVLYTSKASCTLNIFFISWTGILLAVMMVISLHSKVNRGLLSSGIMASYVVFLCWSAIRSEPATAKCSPQTQGSGHGGWTTVIGFLIAICAIVMATFSTGIDSQTFQFRKNDIQLEDDIPYKYGFFHLVFSLGAMYFAMLFISWNLDSSTRKWSIDVGWASTWVKIVNEWFAATIYLWRLISPVVRQTKVMHHEEPVQGV
;
A
#
# COMPACT_ATOMS: atom_id res chain seq x y z
N MET A 1 29.15 -5.96 -62.79
CA MET A 1 28.25 -5.59 -63.90
C MET A 1 27.20 -6.68 -63.98
N VAL A 2 26.07 -6.48 -63.28
CA VAL A 2 24.74 -6.23 -63.88
C VAL A 2 24.08 -7.58 -64.26
N GLU A 3 22.96 -8.05 -63.72
CA GLU A 3 21.87 -7.39 -63.00
C GLU A 3 21.04 -8.41 -62.19
N SER A 4 20.55 -7.98 -61.03
CA SER A 4 19.44 -8.59 -60.28
C SER A 4 18.12 -7.99 -60.74
N ALA A 5 17.04 -8.78 -60.83
CA ALA A 5 15.68 -8.25 -60.71
C ALA A 5 14.73 -9.30 -60.11
N ASP A 6 13.78 -8.77 -59.36
CA ASP A 6 13.04 -9.32 -58.22
C ASP A 6 11.53 -9.48 -58.56
N GLN A 7 10.76 -10.09 -57.63
CA GLN A 7 9.30 -10.08 -57.43
C GLN A 7 8.47 -11.30 -57.93
N PRO A 8 7.31 -11.62 -57.30
CA PRO A 8 7.08 -11.86 -55.87
C PRO A 8 6.34 -13.19 -55.59
N LYS A 9 6.44 -13.70 -54.36
CA LYS A 9 5.70 -14.90 -53.90
C LYS A 9 4.24 -14.56 -53.61
N GLU A 10 3.33 -15.19 -54.35
CA GLU A 10 1.89 -15.15 -54.09
C GLU A 10 1.57 -15.96 -52.81
N ALA A 11 0.93 -15.31 -51.84
CA ALA A 11 0.45 -15.94 -50.63
C ALA A 11 -0.80 -16.77 -50.96
N THR A 12 -0.65 -18.09 -51.07
CA THR A 12 -1.78 -18.99 -51.21
C THR A 12 -2.52 -19.06 -49.87
N LEU A 13 -3.71 -18.47 -49.84
CA LEU A 13 -4.70 -18.62 -48.78
C LEU A 13 -5.08 -20.11 -48.69
N VAL A 14 -4.54 -20.83 -47.72
CA VAL A 14 -5.00 -22.20 -47.42
C VAL A 14 -6.34 -22.08 -46.71
N GLU A 15 -7.40 -22.10 -47.50
CA GLU A 15 -8.77 -22.28 -47.03
C GLU A 15 -8.87 -23.69 -46.43
N VAL A 16 -8.73 -23.78 -45.10
CA VAL A 16 -8.93 -25.03 -44.36
C VAL A 16 -10.42 -25.35 -44.39
N LYS A 17 -10.78 -26.17 -45.37
CA LYS A 17 -12.10 -26.78 -45.50
C LYS A 17 -12.35 -27.66 -44.27
N LEU A 18 -13.33 -27.28 -43.45
CA LEU A 18 -13.83 -28.07 -42.33
C LEU A 18 -14.23 -29.46 -42.87
N SER A 19 -13.46 -30.48 -42.52
CA SER A 19 -13.85 -31.88 -42.64
C SER A 19 -13.82 -32.44 -41.24
N ASP A 20 -15.01 -32.85 -40.79
CA ASP A 20 -15.24 -33.51 -39.51
C ASP A 20 -14.35 -34.77 -39.39
N ASP A 21 -13.90 -35.00 -38.15
CA ASP A 21 -13.08 -36.10 -37.67
C ASP A 21 -11.55 -35.87 -37.71
N MET A 22 -11.09 -35.00 -36.83
CA MET A 22 -9.68 -34.96 -36.42
C MET A 22 -9.62 -35.37 -34.95
N THR A 23 -9.11 -36.56 -34.69
CA THR A 23 -8.58 -36.94 -33.38
C THR A 23 -7.44 -35.96 -33.06
N VAL A 24 -7.77 -34.86 -32.40
CA VAL A 24 -6.83 -33.81 -32.01
C VAL A 24 -5.71 -34.47 -31.20
N ASN A 25 -4.47 -34.29 -31.64
CA ASN A 25 -3.31 -34.86 -30.97
C ASN A 25 -3.25 -34.31 -29.53
N PRO A 26 -3.13 -35.16 -28.48
CA PRO A 26 -3.14 -34.70 -27.09
C PRO A 26 -2.10 -33.61 -26.78
N GLY A 27 -0.96 -33.62 -27.50
CA GLY A 27 0.06 -32.58 -27.40
C GLY A 27 -0.41 -31.20 -27.88
N GLU A 28 -1.09 -31.13 -29.02
CA GLU A 28 -1.61 -29.86 -29.58
C GLU A 28 -2.72 -29.27 -28.70
N GLN A 29 -3.57 -30.13 -28.12
CA GLN A 29 -4.62 -29.69 -27.20
C GLN A 29 -4.04 -29.12 -25.89
N PHE A 30 -2.94 -29.68 -25.41
CA PHE A 30 -2.24 -29.18 -24.23
C PHE A 30 -1.58 -27.82 -24.49
N GLU A 31 -0.90 -27.66 -25.63
CA GLU A 31 -0.29 -26.39 -26.03
C GLU A 31 -1.33 -25.28 -26.20
N GLN A 32 -2.48 -25.59 -26.81
CA GLN A 32 -3.56 -24.62 -26.99
C GLN A 32 -4.16 -24.18 -25.65
N LYS A 33 -4.35 -25.11 -24.70
CA LYS A 33 -4.84 -24.79 -23.35
C LYS A 33 -3.83 -23.95 -22.55
N SER A 34 -2.53 -24.26 -22.66
CA SER A 34 -1.47 -23.46 -22.02
C SER A 34 -1.44 -22.04 -22.60
N TYR A 35 -1.52 -21.89 -23.93
CA TYR A 35 -1.58 -20.59 -24.59
C TYR A 35 -2.81 -19.77 -24.14
N GLU A 36 -4.00 -20.37 -24.08
CA GLU A 36 -5.20 -19.70 -23.57
C GLU A 36 -5.04 -19.23 -22.13
N ASN A 37 -4.47 -20.07 -21.25
CA ASN A 37 -4.20 -19.71 -19.87
C ASN A 37 -3.23 -18.53 -19.78
N LEU A 38 -2.18 -18.52 -20.59
CA LEU A 38 -1.22 -17.43 -20.68
C LEU A 38 -1.89 -16.11 -21.13
N VAL A 39 -2.77 -16.16 -22.11
CA VAL A 39 -3.55 -14.97 -22.56
C VAL A 39 -4.47 -14.47 -21.45
N LYS A 40 -5.22 -15.35 -20.79
CA LYS A 40 -6.11 -15.00 -19.67
C LYS A 40 -5.31 -14.39 -18.49
N ARG A 41 -4.14 -14.96 -18.19
CA ARG A 41 -3.23 -14.46 -17.15
C ARG A 41 -2.69 -13.07 -17.49
N LYS A 42 -2.24 -12.83 -18.73
CA LYS A 42 -1.81 -11.50 -19.20
C LYS A 42 -2.94 -10.47 -19.06
N LYS A 43 -4.18 -10.80 -19.45
CA LYS A 43 -5.34 -9.90 -19.27
C LYS A 43 -5.58 -9.54 -17.81
N SER A 44 -5.51 -10.51 -16.89
CA SER A 44 -5.62 -10.27 -15.45
C SER A 44 -4.49 -9.38 -14.89
N LEU A 45 -3.26 -9.59 -15.36
CA LEU A 45 -2.11 -8.76 -14.98
C LEU A 45 -2.19 -7.33 -15.53
N LEU A 46 -2.85 -7.11 -16.67
CA LEU A 46 -3.13 -5.76 -17.18
C LEU A 46 -4.27 -5.10 -16.39
N ALA A 47 -5.28 -5.86 -15.98
CA ALA A 47 -6.43 -5.34 -15.24
C ALA A 47 -6.05 -4.65 -13.93
N ARG A 48 -5.08 -5.18 -13.17
CA ARG A 48 -4.58 -4.52 -11.94
C ARG A 48 -4.04 -3.11 -12.18
N TYR A 49 -3.37 -2.85 -13.32
CA TYR A 49 -2.87 -1.51 -13.66
C TYR A 49 -4.01 -0.58 -14.06
N ALA A 50 -5.03 -1.08 -14.75
CA ALA A 50 -6.25 -0.31 -15.03
C ALA A 50 -6.96 0.08 -13.73
N TYR A 51 -7.08 -0.83 -12.75
CA TYR A 51 -7.63 -0.51 -11.42
C TYR A 51 -6.77 0.51 -10.64
N ALA A 52 -5.43 0.39 -10.72
CA ALA A 52 -4.53 1.38 -10.14
C ALA A 52 -4.71 2.77 -10.77
N MET A 53 -4.89 2.84 -12.08
CA MET A 53 -5.15 4.09 -12.80
C MET A 53 -6.51 4.70 -12.42
N ILE A 54 -7.56 3.87 -12.32
CA ILE A 54 -8.87 4.31 -11.82
C ILE A 54 -8.71 4.90 -10.42
N PHE A 55 -8.02 4.21 -9.53
CA PHE A 55 -7.79 4.68 -8.16
C PHE A 55 -7.01 6.01 -8.12
N LEU A 56 -5.98 6.17 -8.97
CA LEU A 56 -5.25 7.43 -9.12
C LEU A 56 -6.18 8.57 -9.59
N ILE A 57 -6.98 8.35 -10.62
CA ILE A 57 -7.93 9.36 -11.13
C ILE A 57 -8.92 9.76 -10.03
N ILE A 58 -9.43 8.81 -9.25
CA ILE A 58 -10.34 9.09 -8.13
C ILE A 58 -9.64 9.92 -7.05
N ASN A 59 -8.37 9.64 -6.73
CA ASN A 59 -7.60 10.45 -5.78
C ASN A 59 -7.43 11.90 -6.28
N LEU A 60 -7.18 12.09 -7.58
CA LEU A 60 -7.12 13.42 -8.20
C LEU A 60 -8.49 14.13 -8.17
N ILE A 61 -9.59 13.41 -8.40
CA ILE A 61 -10.96 13.94 -8.26
C ILE A 61 -11.22 14.35 -6.81
N ALA A 62 -10.87 13.51 -5.83
CA ALA A 62 -11.04 13.83 -4.42
C ALA A 62 -10.26 15.08 -4.02
N TRP A 63 -9.04 15.23 -4.55
CA TRP A 63 -8.23 16.43 -4.35
C TRP A 63 -8.90 17.65 -4.98
N PHE A 64 -9.40 17.54 -6.20
CA PHE A 64 -10.12 18.62 -6.87
C PHE A 64 -11.33 19.08 -6.04
N PHE A 65 -12.17 18.16 -5.56
CA PHE A 65 -13.31 18.48 -4.71
C PHE A 65 -12.88 19.14 -3.38
N ARG A 66 -11.79 18.68 -2.78
CA ARG A 66 -11.26 19.25 -1.53
C ARG A 66 -10.80 20.70 -1.70
N ASP A 67 -10.03 20.99 -2.75
CA ASP A 67 -9.32 22.27 -2.89
C ASP A 67 -10.10 23.30 -3.72
N TYR A 68 -11.08 22.87 -4.54
CA TYR A 68 -11.81 23.73 -5.48
C TYR A 68 -13.33 23.58 -5.42
N GLY A 69 -13.87 22.58 -4.71
CA GLY A 69 -15.29 22.28 -4.75
C GLY A 69 -16.18 23.41 -4.21
N GLU A 70 -15.68 24.26 -3.31
CA GLU A 70 -16.41 25.41 -2.75
C GLU A 70 -16.94 26.35 -3.85
N LYS A 71 -16.19 26.48 -4.96
CA LYS A 71 -16.54 27.37 -6.08
C LYS A 71 -17.54 26.75 -7.06
N ILE A 72 -17.62 25.41 -7.10
CA ILE A 72 -18.34 24.67 -8.15
C ILE A 72 -19.69 24.16 -7.65
N LEU A 73 -19.83 23.88 -6.36
CA LEU A 73 -21.02 23.29 -5.78
C LEU A 73 -21.78 24.24 -4.84
N PRO A 74 -22.19 25.45 -5.27
CA PRO A 74 -23.20 26.16 -4.50
C PRO A 74 -24.55 25.46 -4.73
N LEU A 75 -25.29 25.22 -3.65
CA LEU A 75 -26.76 25.41 -3.63
C LEU A 75 -27.77 24.25 -3.59
N LEU A 76 -27.51 22.95 -3.29
CA LEU A 76 -28.69 22.04 -3.11
C LEU A 76 -28.74 21.06 -1.92
N LEU A 77 -27.64 20.60 -1.32
CA LEU A 77 -27.71 19.61 -0.21
C LEU A 77 -26.75 19.88 0.96
N TYR A 78 -26.01 20.99 0.90
CA TYR A 78 -24.82 21.20 1.72
C TYR A 78 -25.01 22.22 2.86
N SER A 79 -25.98 23.12 2.72
CA SER A 79 -26.17 24.29 3.61
C SER A 79 -26.77 23.97 4.98
N LYS A 80 -27.36 22.79 5.19
CA LYS A 80 -28.07 22.47 6.43
C LYS A 80 -27.19 21.88 7.53
N ALA A 81 -25.97 21.44 7.19
CA ALA A 81 -25.11 20.68 8.11
C ALA A 81 -23.80 21.37 8.47
N CYS A 82 -23.25 22.21 7.59
CA CYS A 82 -22.16 23.08 7.97
C CYS A 82 -22.74 24.38 8.50
N ARG A 83 -22.35 24.75 9.72
CA ARG A 83 -22.70 26.05 10.30
C ARG A 83 -22.22 27.15 9.35
N ILE A 84 -23.08 28.12 9.06
CA ILE A 84 -22.78 29.25 8.16
C ILE A 84 -21.48 29.92 8.63
N GLY A 85 -20.43 29.88 7.81
CA GLY A 85 -19.12 30.47 8.09
C GLY A 85 -17.94 29.50 8.21
N GLU A 86 -18.16 28.17 8.25
CA GLU A 86 -17.08 27.18 8.35
C GLU A 86 -16.79 26.48 7.00
N THR A 87 -15.81 27.01 6.25
CA THR A 87 -15.29 26.46 4.98
C THR A 87 -14.62 25.08 5.14
N GLY A 88 -14.05 24.79 6.32
CA GLY A 88 -13.38 23.51 6.60
C GLY A 88 -14.28 22.28 6.42
N CYS A 89 -15.56 22.42 6.77
CA CYS A 89 -16.56 21.38 6.61
C CYS A 89 -16.71 20.96 5.14
N PHE A 90 -16.65 21.92 4.19
CA PHE A 90 -16.76 21.72 2.73
C PHE A 90 -15.73 20.74 2.21
N HIS A 91 -14.48 21.01 2.56
CA HIS A 91 -13.34 20.25 2.07
C HIS A 91 -13.42 18.79 2.55
N THR A 92 -13.71 18.58 3.84
CA THR A 92 -13.82 17.26 4.44
C THR A 92 -14.95 16.43 3.82
N LEU A 93 -16.17 16.99 3.74
CA LEU A 93 -17.32 16.25 3.22
C LEU A 93 -17.20 15.96 1.71
N GLY A 94 -16.55 16.82 0.93
CA GLY A 94 -16.26 16.56 -0.48
C GLY A 94 -15.37 15.33 -0.67
N VAL A 95 -14.26 15.25 0.07
CA VAL A 95 -13.34 14.11 0.05
C VAL A 95 -14.04 12.82 0.48
N LEU A 96 -14.80 12.86 1.58
CA LEU A 96 -15.47 11.67 2.11
C LEU A 96 -16.52 11.11 1.15
N ARG A 97 -17.23 11.94 0.39
CA ARG A 97 -18.18 11.46 -0.64
C ARG A 97 -17.47 10.75 -1.79
N VAL A 98 -16.40 11.34 -2.32
CA VAL A 98 -15.61 10.71 -3.39
C VAL A 98 -14.98 9.40 -2.89
N SER A 99 -14.46 9.40 -1.66
CA SER A 99 -13.95 8.21 -0.99
C SER A 99 -15.01 7.13 -0.80
N LEU A 100 -16.20 7.48 -0.34
CA LEU A 100 -17.31 6.53 -0.17
C LEU A 100 -17.67 5.89 -1.51
N GLY A 101 -17.71 6.65 -2.59
CA GLY A 101 -17.97 6.10 -3.91
C GLY A 101 -16.89 5.13 -4.39
N CYS A 102 -15.63 5.49 -4.17
CA CYS A 102 -14.49 4.62 -4.42
C CYS A 102 -14.56 3.31 -3.60
N PHE A 103 -14.88 3.44 -2.30
CA PHE A 103 -15.07 2.30 -1.41
C PHE A 103 -16.20 1.39 -1.92
N ILE A 104 -17.35 1.93 -2.29
CA ILE A 104 -18.49 1.16 -2.82
C ILE A 104 -18.09 0.41 -4.10
N PHE A 105 -17.38 1.06 -5.03
CA PHE A 105 -16.89 0.43 -6.25
C PHE A 105 -15.98 -0.76 -5.96
N PHE A 106 -14.91 -0.55 -5.20
CA PHE A 106 -13.94 -1.60 -4.90
C PHE A 106 -14.50 -2.67 -3.96
N CYS A 107 -15.42 -2.33 -3.07
CA CYS A 107 -16.16 -3.30 -2.25
C CYS A 107 -17.08 -4.18 -3.12
N THR A 108 -17.77 -3.60 -4.10
CA THR A 108 -18.57 -4.37 -5.08
C THR A 108 -17.67 -5.31 -5.89
N MET A 109 -16.51 -4.82 -6.34
CA MET A 109 -15.51 -5.66 -7.01
C MET A 109 -14.96 -6.77 -6.10
N PHE A 110 -14.74 -6.48 -4.82
CA PHE A 110 -14.36 -7.47 -3.82
C PHE A 110 -15.43 -8.57 -3.73
N LEU A 111 -16.68 -8.23 -3.41
CA LEU A 111 -17.77 -9.18 -3.23
C LEU A 111 -17.99 -10.07 -4.46
N THR A 112 -17.88 -9.49 -5.67
CA THR A 112 -18.09 -10.20 -6.93
C THR A 112 -16.89 -11.07 -7.38
N THR A 113 -15.69 -10.82 -6.85
CA THR A 113 -14.46 -11.57 -7.19
C THR A 113 -13.91 -12.42 -6.04
N CYS A 114 -14.53 -12.36 -4.86
CA CYS A 114 -14.23 -13.22 -3.72
C CYS A 114 -14.19 -14.69 -4.12
N ASN A 115 -13.29 -15.45 -3.50
CA ASN A 115 -13.14 -16.90 -3.70
C ASN A 115 -12.84 -17.32 -5.16
N THR A 116 -12.34 -16.42 -6.00
CA THR A 116 -11.81 -16.81 -7.32
C THR A 116 -10.48 -17.52 -7.11
N SER A 117 -10.30 -18.68 -7.75
CA SER A 117 -9.06 -19.46 -7.68
C SER A 117 -8.48 -19.78 -9.05
N LYS A 118 -9.32 -20.03 -10.06
CA LYS A 118 -8.91 -20.48 -11.40
C LYS A 118 -9.19 -19.46 -12.49
N LEU A 119 -8.37 -19.47 -13.55
CA LEU A 119 -8.45 -18.55 -14.70
C LEU A 119 -9.66 -18.76 -15.61
N TYR A 120 -10.23 -19.96 -15.66
CA TYR A 120 -11.38 -20.26 -16.52
C TYR A 120 -12.74 -19.87 -15.91
N GLN A 121 -12.78 -19.53 -14.62
CA GLN A 121 -14.02 -19.16 -13.93
C GLN A 121 -14.61 -17.85 -14.49
N ALA A 122 -15.93 -17.75 -14.53
CA ALA A 122 -16.64 -16.54 -14.97
C ALA A 122 -16.21 -15.27 -14.19
N ARG A 123 -15.85 -15.43 -12.91
CA ARG A 123 -15.32 -14.35 -12.07
C ARG A 123 -14.00 -13.77 -12.57
N ASN A 124 -13.16 -14.55 -13.25
CA ASN A 124 -11.95 -14.05 -13.90
C ASN A 124 -12.28 -13.18 -15.12
N THR A 125 -13.27 -13.59 -15.92
CA THR A 125 -13.80 -12.81 -17.05
C THR A 125 -14.41 -11.49 -16.56
N TRP A 126 -15.17 -11.54 -15.46
CA TRP A 126 -15.64 -10.34 -14.78
C TRP A 126 -14.49 -9.45 -14.32
N HIS A 127 -13.50 -9.99 -13.60
CA HIS A 127 -12.34 -9.22 -13.11
C HIS A 127 -11.51 -8.58 -14.23
N SER A 128 -11.24 -9.31 -15.31
CA SER A 128 -10.29 -8.88 -16.35
C SER A 128 -10.94 -8.19 -17.56
N GLY A 129 -12.26 -8.32 -17.72
CA GLY A 129 -13.02 -7.84 -18.87
C GLY A 129 -14.16 -6.90 -18.47
N TRP A 130 -15.26 -6.93 -19.24
CA TRP A 130 -16.54 -6.25 -18.95
C TRP A 130 -16.38 -4.80 -18.46
N TRP A 131 -15.43 -4.07 -19.07
CA TRP A 131 -15.03 -2.74 -18.63
C TRP A 131 -16.15 -1.71 -18.75
N VAL A 132 -16.98 -1.79 -19.79
CA VAL A 132 -18.14 -0.90 -19.97
C VAL A 132 -19.08 -0.97 -18.76
N LEU A 133 -19.44 -2.19 -18.33
CA LEU A 133 -20.31 -2.37 -17.16
C LEU A 133 -19.65 -1.85 -15.88
N LYS A 134 -18.35 -2.08 -15.70
CA LYS A 134 -17.60 -1.55 -14.56
C LYS A 134 -17.53 -0.03 -14.54
N PHE A 135 -17.35 0.62 -15.69
CA PHE A 135 -17.37 2.07 -15.77
C PHE A 135 -18.75 2.63 -15.40
N ILE A 136 -19.83 1.99 -15.83
CA ILE A 136 -21.19 2.35 -15.40
C ILE A 136 -21.32 2.24 -13.87
N ILE A 137 -20.90 1.10 -13.29
CA ILE A 137 -20.93 0.90 -11.82
C ILE A 137 -20.06 1.94 -11.11
N LEU A 138 -18.88 2.25 -11.65
CA LEU A 138 -17.98 3.25 -11.10
C LEU A 138 -18.63 4.64 -11.07
N ILE A 139 -19.19 5.09 -12.19
CA ILE A 139 -19.85 6.40 -12.25
C ILE A 139 -21.03 6.46 -11.28
N ILE A 140 -21.89 5.43 -11.25
CA ILE A 140 -22.99 5.35 -10.29
C ILE A 140 -22.47 5.42 -8.86
N SER A 141 -21.44 4.62 -8.53
CA SER A 141 -20.86 4.61 -7.18
C SER A 141 -20.25 5.95 -6.77
N LEU A 142 -19.68 6.72 -7.70
CA LEU A 142 -19.12 8.04 -7.40
C LEU A 142 -20.20 9.11 -7.25
N VAL A 143 -21.33 8.96 -7.94
CA VAL A 143 -22.43 9.94 -7.97
C VAL A 143 -23.38 9.77 -6.78
N VAL A 144 -23.73 8.53 -6.41
CA VAL A 144 -24.67 8.22 -5.32
C VAL A 144 -24.34 8.92 -3.98
N PRO A 145 -23.08 8.94 -3.50
CA PRO A 145 -22.70 9.62 -2.26
C PRO A 145 -23.04 11.12 -2.20
N PHE A 146 -23.21 11.79 -3.34
CA PHE A 146 -23.58 13.21 -3.37
C PHE A 146 -25.06 13.45 -3.02
N PHE A 147 -25.90 12.43 -3.10
CA PHE A 147 -27.30 12.48 -2.67
C PHE A 147 -27.49 12.07 -1.21
N ILE A 148 -26.45 11.56 -0.55
CA ILE A 148 -26.51 11.12 0.86
C ILE A 148 -26.38 12.34 1.79
N PRO A 149 -27.26 12.49 2.80
CA PRO A 149 -27.16 13.55 3.80
C PRO A 149 -25.80 13.53 4.53
N SER A 150 -25.32 14.72 4.88
CA SER A 150 -24.06 14.96 5.60
C SER A 150 -23.84 14.08 6.82
N ASP A 151 -24.89 13.83 7.60
CA ASP A 151 -24.79 13.15 8.89
C ASP A 151 -24.31 11.70 8.70
N TYR A 152 -24.81 11.04 7.64
CA TYR A 152 -24.34 9.71 7.25
C TYR A 152 -22.92 9.73 6.68
N ILE A 153 -22.51 10.81 6.01
CA ILE A 153 -21.14 10.96 5.52
C ILE A 153 -20.15 11.12 6.67
N GLN A 154 -20.54 11.81 7.76
CA GLN A 154 -19.73 11.90 8.98
C GLN A 154 -19.60 10.53 9.66
N ILE A 155 -20.68 9.75 9.75
CA ILE A 155 -20.63 8.36 10.24
C ILE A 155 -19.67 7.52 9.38
N TYR A 156 -19.74 7.67 8.05
CA TYR A 156 -18.78 7.02 7.16
C TYR A 156 -17.34 7.49 7.45
N GLY A 157 -17.12 8.78 7.75
CA GLY A 157 -15.81 9.29 8.13
C GLY A 157 -15.22 8.60 9.37
N GLU A 158 -16.03 8.33 10.38
CA GLU A 158 -15.63 7.56 11.57
C GLU A 158 -15.30 6.11 11.22
N ILE A 159 -16.12 5.45 10.40
CA ILE A 159 -15.86 4.09 9.89
C ILE A 159 -14.57 4.06 9.07
N ALA A 160 -14.38 5.06 8.20
CA ALA A 160 -13.20 5.19 7.35
C ALA A 160 -11.93 5.39 8.18
N ARG A 161 -11.99 6.03 9.35
CA ARG A 161 -10.86 6.11 10.28
C ARG A 161 -10.40 4.73 10.75
N ILE A 162 -11.35 3.86 11.10
CA ILE A 162 -11.06 2.47 11.49
C ILE A 162 -10.52 1.67 10.30
N GLY A 163 -11.17 1.77 9.15
CA GLY A 163 -10.74 1.09 7.92
C GLY A 163 -9.35 1.52 7.43
N ALA A 164 -9.01 2.81 7.56
CA ALA A 164 -7.68 3.34 7.31
C ALA A 164 -6.63 2.76 8.27
N GLY A 165 -6.98 2.55 9.54
CA GLY A 165 -6.13 1.84 10.50
C GLY A 165 -5.87 0.38 10.10
N VAL A 166 -6.90 -0.34 9.62
CA VAL A 166 -6.75 -1.70 9.08
C VAL A 166 -5.86 -1.69 7.83
N PHE A 167 -6.05 -0.73 6.94
CA PHE A 167 -5.19 -0.55 5.76
C PHE A 167 -3.71 -0.38 6.15
N LEU A 168 -3.43 0.50 7.12
CA LEU A 168 -2.06 0.73 7.60
C LEU A 168 -1.43 -0.55 8.16
N LEU A 169 -2.19 -1.37 8.89
CA LEU A 169 -1.69 -2.65 9.39
C LEU A 169 -1.37 -3.64 8.24
N LEU A 170 -2.24 -3.74 7.23
CA LEU A 170 -1.99 -4.59 6.06
C LEU A 170 -0.77 -4.10 5.26
N GLN A 171 -0.68 -2.79 5.03
CA GLN A 171 0.44 -2.15 4.35
C GLN A 171 1.75 -2.40 5.12
N LEU A 172 1.72 -2.27 6.45
CA LEU A 172 2.87 -2.50 7.29
C LEU A 172 3.36 -3.96 7.21
N LEU A 173 2.45 -4.92 7.27
CA LEU A 173 2.79 -6.34 7.11
C LEU A 173 3.44 -6.63 5.74
N SER A 174 2.91 -6.01 4.67
CA SER A 174 3.49 -6.13 3.33
C SER A 174 4.88 -5.50 3.24
N VAL A 175 5.09 -4.33 3.86
CA VAL A 175 6.40 -3.67 3.91
C VAL A 175 7.43 -4.53 4.65
N ILE A 176 7.08 -5.16 5.77
CA ILE A 176 8.01 -6.03 6.52
C ILE A 176 8.39 -7.27 5.70
N GLU A 177 7.44 -7.88 4.98
CA GLU A 177 7.75 -8.98 4.06
C GLU A 177 8.61 -8.53 2.89
N PHE A 178 8.33 -7.36 2.33
CA PHE A 178 9.17 -6.77 1.29
C PHE A 178 10.61 -6.53 1.79
N ILE A 179 10.80 -6.03 3.01
CA ILE A 179 12.12 -5.89 3.64
C ILE A 179 12.79 -7.26 3.80
N THR A 180 12.04 -8.29 4.21
CA THR A 180 12.57 -9.65 4.36
C THR A 180 12.97 -10.26 3.02
N TRP A 181 12.16 -10.05 1.98
CA TRP A 181 12.47 -10.43 0.61
C TRP A 181 13.72 -9.71 0.10
N TRP A 182 13.83 -8.40 0.36
CA TRP A 182 15.00 -7.60 -0.01
C TRP A 182 16.27 -8.13 0.67
N ASN A 183 16.18 -8.45 1.95
CA ASN A 183 17.27 -9.07 2.71
C ASN A 183 17.75 -10.36 2.05
N ASN A 184 16.83 -11.27 1.69
CA ASN A 184 17.17 -12.54 1.07
C ASN A 184 17.67 -12.39 -0.37
N TYR A 185 17.21 -11.37 -1.10
CA TYR A 185 17.70 -11.07 -2.45
C TYR A 185 19.16 -10.57 -2.44
N TRP A 186 19.52 -9.73 -1.46
CA TRP A 186 20.89 -9.20 -1.32
C TRP A 186 21.84 -10.19 -0.63
N MET A 187 21.30 -11.07 0.21
CA MET A 187 22.02 -12.14 0.90
C MET A 187 21.40 -13.52 0.62
N PRO A 188 21.54 -14.07 -0.60
CA PRO A 188 21.12 -15.43 -0.89
C PRO A 188 22.04 -16.44 -0.17
N ASP A 189 21.47 -17.51 0.37
CA ASP A 189 22.16 -18.46 1.24
C ASP A 189 23.46 -19.06 0.64
N GLU A 190 24.53 -18.98 1.46
CA GLU A 190 25.66 -19.90 1.67
C GLU A 190 26.74 -20.24 0.61
N LYS A 191 26.86 -19.63 -0.58
CA LYS A 191 27.96 -20.04 -1.51
C LYS A 191 29.04 -19.02 -1.89
N LYS A 192 29.00 -17.77 -1.40
CA LYS A 192 30.05 -16.78 -1.73
C LYS A 192 30.46 -15.95 -0.52
N LYS A 193 31.73 -16.06 -0.11
CA LYS A 193 32.41 -15.20 0.89
C LYS A 193 32.22 -13.69 0.61
N HIS A 194 32.06 -13.31 -0.66
CA HIS A 194 31.74 -11.93 -1.09
C HIS A 194 30.33 -11.44 -0.70
N SER A 195 29.33 -12.33 -0.62
CA SER A 195 27.93 -11.94 -0.31
C SER A 195 27.76 -11.57 1.17
N CYS A 196 28.47 -12.26 2.08
CA CYS A 196 28.48 -11.95 3.51
C CYS A 196 29.12 -10.56 3.78
N SER A 197 30.26 -10.26 3.15
CA SER A 197 30.93 -8.95 3.26
C SER A 197 30.04 -7.80 2.77
N PHE A 198 29.35 -8.01 1.65
CA PHE A 198 28.42 -7.04 1.09
C PHE A 198 27.18 -6.80 1.97
N GLY A 199 26.61 -7.86 2.55
CA GLY A 199 25.49 -7.75 3.48
C GLY A 199 25.84 -6.97 4.76
N LEU A 200 27.03 -7.22 5.32
CA LEU A 200 27.53 -6.48 6.48
C LEU A 200 27.81 -5.02 6.15
N PHE A 201 28.41 -4.72 4.99
CA PHE A 201 28.63 -3.36 4.53
C PHE A 201 27.30 -2.60 4.40
N MET A 202 26.32 -3.19 3.71
CA MET A 202 25.00 -2.57 3.53
C MET A 202 24.26 -2.39 4.85
N SER A 203 24.32 -3.37 5.75
CA SER A 203 23.73 -3.26 7.09
C SER A 203 24.34 -2.08 7.86
N THR A 204 25.67 -1.97 7.84
CA THR A 204 26.39 -0.87 8.49
C THR A 204 25.94 0.49 7.94
N LEU A 205 25.79 0.59 6.62
CA LEU A 205 25.30 1.80 5.97
C LEU A 205 23.89 2.20 6.43
N PHE A 206 22.96 1.25 6.50
CA PHE A 206 21.60 1.52 6.99
C PHE A 206 21.58 1.94 8.46
N TYR A 207 22.41 1.35 9.32
CA TYR A 207 22.52 1.77 10.72
C TYR A 207 23.13 3.17 10.86
N ILE A 208 24.19 3.49 10.11
CA ILE A 208 24.78 4.83 10.09
C ILE A 208 23.73 5.85 9.63
N ALA A 209 23.01 5.56 8.55
CA ALA A 209 21.94 6.44 8.06
C ALA A 209 20.84 6.65 9.12
N SER A 210 20.47 5.60 9.85
CA SER A 210 19.45 5.66 10.90
C SER A 210 19.90 6.52 12.09
N VAL A 211 21.16 6.35 12.55
CA VAL A 211 21.75 7.17 13.61
C VAL A 211 21.89 8.63 13.17
N CYS A 212 22.38 8.89 11.95
CA CYS A 212 22.43 10.23 11.37
C CYS A 212 21.03 10.87 11.30
N GLY A 213 20.00 10.10 10.93
CA GLY A 213 18.61 10.55 10.93
C GLY A 213 18.13 10.98 12.33
N ILE A 214 18.41 10.19 13.36
CA ILE A 214 18.09 10.52 14.76
C ILE A 214 18.80 11.80 15.20
N VAL A 215 20.11 11.92 14.95
CA VAL A 215 20.90 13.12 15.30
C VAL A 215 20.36 14.35 14.60
N LEU A 216 20.08 14.25 13.29
CA LEU A 216 19.50 15.34 12.52
C LEU A 216 18.13 15.75 13.07
N MET A 217 17.29 14.80 13.47
CA MET A 217 15.99 15.09 14.08
C MET A 217 16.13 15.83 15.42
N TYR A 218 17.08 15.44 16.28
CA TYR A 218 17.38 16.19 17.51
C TYR A 218 17.81 17.63 17.20
N VAL A 219 18.77 17.81 16.29
CA VAL A 219 19.28 19.15 15.95
C VAL A 219 18.18 20.05 15.39
N LEU A 220 17.31 19.52 14.52
CA LEU A 220 16.30 20.31 13.84
C LEU A 220 15.02 20.54 14.64
N TYR A 221 14.57 19.57 15.44
CA TYR A 221 13.23 19.59 16.06
C TYR A 221 13.23 19.67 17.59
N THR A 222 14.41 19.64 18.24
CA THR A 222 14.52 19.71 19.72
C THR A 222 15.43 20.83 20.21
N SER A 223 15.61 21.90 19.42
CA SER A 223 16.47 23.04 19.78
C SER A 223 16.03 23.81 21.03
N LYS A 224 14.78 23.59 21.51
CA LYS A 224 14.22 24.19 22.73
C LYS A 224 13.75 23.10 23.68
N ALA A 225 14.02 23.25 24.97
CA ALA A 225 13.57 22.32 26.02
C ALA A 225 12.03 22.21 26.13
N SER A 226 11.29 23.17 25.57
CA SER A 226 9.82 23.13 25.49
C SER A 226 9.29 22.11 24.48
N CYS A 227 10.13 21.50 23.65
CA CYS A 227 9.75 20.50 22.64
C CYS A 227 9.72 19.08 23.21
N THR A 228 9.11 18.90 24.38
CA THR A 228 9.14 17.65 25.15
C THR A 228 8.58 16.45 24.39
N LEU A 229 7.54 16.66 23.59
CA LEU A 229 6.90 15.61 22.80
C LEU A 229 7.80 15.13 21.65
N ASN A 230 8.45 16.04 20.93
CA ASN A 230 9.42 15.67 19.88
C ASN A 230 10.65 14.98 20.49
N ILE A 231 11.13 15.44 21.65
CA ILE A 231 12.20 14.77 22.40
C ILE A 231 11.78 13.33 22.75
N PHE A 232 10.56 13.14 23.27
CA PHE A 232 10.04 11.81 23.62
C PHE A 232 9.97 10.88 22.40
N PHE A 233 9.38 11.33 21.28
CA PHE A 233 9.30 10.51 20.07
C PHE A 233 10.67 10.08 19.57
N ILE A 234 11.61 11.02 19.40
CA ILE A 234 12.94 10.71 18.88
C ILE A 234 13.72 9.81 19.85
N SER A 235 13.62 10.05 21.17
CA SER A 235 14.23 9.21 22.20
C SER A 235 13.72 7.77 22.12
N TRP A 236 12.40 7.61 22.02
CA TRP A 236 11.75 6.32 21.96
C TRP A 236 12.12 5.55 20.69
N THR A 237 12.15 6.22 19.53
CA THR A 237 12.66 5.66 18.28
C THR A 237 14.10 5.15 18.42
N GLY A 238 14.97 5.90 19.11
CA GLY A 238 16.33 5.47 19.41
C GLY A 238 16.39 4.21 20.28
N ILE A 239 15.52 4.11 21.29
CA ILE A 239 15.39 2.90 22.13
C ILE A 239 14.91 1.71 21.29
N LEU A 240 13.89 1.88 20.45
CA LEU A 240 13.38 0.83 19.56
C LEU A 240 14.49 0.32 18.63
N LEU A 241 15.31 1.21 18.07
CA LEU A 241 16.46 0.84 17.23
C LEU A 241 17.48 0.00 18.02
N ALA A 242 17.86 0.44 19.22
CA ALA A 242 18.79 -0.30 20.07
C ALA A 242 18.26 -1.70 20.42
N VAL A 243 16.96 -1.81 20.76
CA VAL A 243 16.30 -3.08 21.07
C VAL A 243 16.29 -4.01 19.85
N MET A 244 15.92 -3.51 18.66
CA MET A 244 15.95 -4.29 17.42
C MET A 244 17.36 -4.80 17.08
N MET A 245 18.38 -3.96 17.26
CA MET A 245 19.77 -4.34 17.04
C MET A 245 20.22 -5.45 18.01
N VAL A 246 19.97 -5.30 19.31
CA VAL A 246 20.35 -6.29 20.33
C VAL A 246 19.68 -7.64 20.09
N ILE A 247 18.37 -7.64 19.81
CA ILE A 247 17.62 -8.88 19.56
C ILE A 247 18.09 -9.57 18.27
N SER A 248 18.42 -8.81 17.23
CA SER A 248 18.90 -9.37 15.97
C SER A 248 20.30 -10.00 16.08
N LEU A 249 21.13 -9.50 16.99
CA LEU A 249 22.46 -10.06 17.32
C LEU A 249 22.39 -11.27 18.26
N HIS A 250 21.25 -11.49 18.92
CA HIS A 250 21.13 -12.57 19.89
C HIS A 250 21.35 -13.93 19.21
N SER A 251 22.20 -14.76 19.82
CA SER A 251 22.68 -16.03 19.24
C SER A 251 21.55 -17.01 18.85
N LYS A 252 20.42 -16.98 19.56
CA LYS A 252 19.25 -17.82 19.25
C LYS A 252 18.42 -17.36 18.04
N VAL A 253 18.54 -16.10 17.61
CA VAL A 253 17.76 -15.53 16.50
C VAL A 253 18.57 -15.54 15.20
N ASN A 254 19.83 -15.08 15.27
CA ASN A 254 20.84 -15.04 14.20
C ASN A 254 20.31 -14.85 12.76
N ARG A 255 19.43 -13.85 12.54
CA ARG A 255 18.76 -13.56 11.25
C ARG A 255 19.55 -12.61 10.33
N GLY A 256 20.81 -12.32 10.66
CA GLY A 256 21.64 -11.35 9.95
C GLY A 256 21.26 -9.89 10.25
N LEU A 257 22.25 -9.00 10.23
CA LEU A 257 22.10 -7.59 10.63
C LEU A 257 21.42 -6.70 9.57
N LEU A 258 21.35 -7.15 8.31
CA LEU A 258 20.85 -6.33 7.19
C LEU A 258 19.35 -6.05 7.31
N SER A 259 18.52 -7.07 7.59
CA SER A 259 17.08 -6.91 7.81
C SER A 259 16.77 -5.89 8.91
N SER A 260 17.50 -5.95 10.04
CA SER A 260 17.29 -5.03 11.17
C SER A 260 17.78 -3.62 10.86
N GLY A 261 18.85 -3.46 10.07
CA GLY A 261 19.31 -2.16 9.58
C GLY A 261 18.29 -1.48 8.67
N ILE A 262 17.72 -2.22 7.70
CA ILE A 262 16.66 -1.70 6.81
C ILE A 262 15.43 -1.30 7.63
N MET A 263 15.03 -2.15 8.59
CA MET A 263 13.93 -1.88 9.49
C MET A 263 14.18 -0.64 10.35
N ALA A 264 15.40 -0.47 10.89
CA ALA A 264 15.79 0.72 11.66
C ALA A 264 15.63 2.00 10.83
N SER A 265 16.05 1.99 9.57
CA SER A 265 15.86 3.14 8.67
C SER A 265 14.38 3.44 8.42
N TYR A 266 13.55 2.40 8.27
CA TYR A 266 12.10 2.56 8.11
C TYR A 266 11.43 3.17 9.34
N VAL A 267 11.77 2.69 10.54
CA VAL A 267 11.25 3.22 11.81
C VAL A 267 11.67 4.69 12.00
N VAL A 268 12.94 5.02 11.73
CA VAL A 268 13.42 6.42 11.75
C VAL A 268 12.69 7.30 10.74
N PHE A 269 12.41 6.78 9.53
CA PHE A 269 11.62 7.48 8.52
C PHE A 269 10.17 7.73 8.98
N LEU A 270 9.52 6.75 9.65
CA LEU A 270 8.18 6.93 10.19
C LEU A 270 8.15 8.01 11.28
N CYS A 271 9.12 8.01 12.21
CA CYS A 271 9.27 9.06 13.21
C CYS A 271 9.45 10.44 12.55
N TRP A 272 10.36 10.55 11.57
CA TRP A 272 10.57 11.79 10.83
C TRP A 272 9.29 12.28 10.13
N SER A 273 8.58 11.37 9.47
CA SER A 273 7.31 11.67 8.80
C SER A 273 6.21 12.11 9.78
N ALA A 274 6.22 11.58 11.01
CA ALA A 274 5.30 11.98 12.07
C ALA A 274 5.60 13.41 12.56
N ILE A 275 6.85 13.72 12.86
CA ILE A 275 7.26 15.06 13.32
C ILE A 275 6.98 16.11 12.23
N ARG A 276 7.18 15.76 10.95
CA ARG A 276 6.82 16.63 9.81
C ARG A 276 5.31 16.88 9.67
N SER A 277 4.47 16.06 10.28
CA SER A 277 3.02 16.22 10.33
C SER A 277 2.54 17.10 11.50
N GLU A 278 3.46 17.59 12.36
CA GLU A 278 3.13 18.51 13.45
C GLU A 278 2.55 19.83 12.87
N PRO A 279 1.47 20.40 13.47
CA PRO A 279 0.89 21.63 12.96
C PRO A 279 1.87 22.81 13.03
N ALA A 280 1.85 23.68 12.02
CA ALA A 280 2.79 24.82 11.85
C ALA A 280 2.75 25.90 12.97
N THR A 281 1.79 25.82 13.89
CA THR A 281 1.74 26.67 15.09
C THR A 281 2.68 26.18 16.20
N ALA A 282 3.26 24.99 16.06
CA ALA A 282 4.21 24.45 17.01
C ALA A 282 5.58 25.13 16.91
N LYS A 283 6.11 25.54 18.06
CA LYS A 283 7.39 26.26 18.21
C LYS A 283 8.62 25.43 17.84
N CYS A 284 8.43 24.15 17.54
CA CYS A 284 9.45 23.10 17.44
C CYS A 284 9.73 22.65 16.00
N SER A 285 8.89 23.06 15.04
CA SER A 285 9.13 22.77 13.62
C SER A 285 10.07 23.83 13.02
N PRO A 286 11.11 23.44 12.26
CA PRO A 286 11.95 24.35 11.49
C PRO A 286 11.19 25.01 10.34
N GLN A 287 9.92 24.63 10.11
CA GLN A 287 9.04 25.26 9.15
C GLN A 287 8.66 26.65 9.65
N THR A 288 9.47 27.64 9.28
CA THR A 288 9.23 29.05 9.52
C THR A 288 7.84 29.45 9.01
N GLN A 289 7.09 30.18 9.84
CA GLN A 289 5.79 30.78 9.50
C GLN A 289 5.90 31.93 8.46
N GLY A 290 6.73 31.79 7.42
CA GLY A 290 7.21 32.95 6.67
C GLY A 290 7.54 32.75 5.20
N SER A 291 6.96 31.79 4.49
CA SER A 291 7.04 31.79 3.02
C SER A 291 5.69 31.44 2.38
N GLY A 292 4.83 32.45 2.30
CA GLY A 292 3.90 32.52 1.18
C GLY A 292 4.70 32.43 -0.12
N HIS A 293 4.19 31.64 -1.08
CA HIS A 293 4.82 31.24 -2.36
C HIS A 293 5.77 30.03 -2.36
N GLY A 294 5.33 28.92 -1.78
CA GLY A 294 5.83 27.57 -2.11
C GLY A 294 5.08 26.90 -3.28
N GLY A 295 4.68 27.67 -4.30
CA GLY A 295 3.67 27.23 -5.28
C GLY A 295 3.95 25.86 -5.90
N TRP A 296 5.06 25.71 -6.62
CA TRP A 296 5.34 24.47 -7.36
C TRP A 296 5.86 23.32 -6.49
N THR A 297 6.69 23.61 -5.47
CA THR A 297 7.27 22.56 -4.63
C THR A 297 6.24 21.88 -3.73
N THR A 298 5.24 22.63 -3.24
CA THR A 298 4.13 22.06 -2.45
C THR A 298 3.19 21.24 -3.33
N VAL A 299 2.89 21.70 -4.55
CA VAL A 299 2.10 20.96 -5.55
C VAL A 299 2.81 19.65 -5.92
N ILE A 300 4.12 19.71 -6.21
CA ILE A 300 4.92 18.53 -6.54
C ILE A 300 4.94 17.55 -5.35
N GLY A 301 5.19 18.03 -4.13
CA GLY A 301 5.17 17.18 -2.93
C GLY A 301 3.81 16.52 -2.70
N PHE A 302 2.72 17.25 -2.97
CA PHE A 302 1.36 16.74 -2.89
C PHE A 302 1.09 15.65 -3.94
N LEU A 303 1.50 15.84 -5.20
CA LEU A 303 1.37 14.82 -6.26
C LEU A 303 2.21 13.58 -5.97
N ILE A 304 3.43 13.75 -5.45
CA ILE A 304 4.27 12.63 -4.98
C ILE A 304 3.55 11.84 -3.88
N ALA A 305 2.91 12.52 -2.93
CA ALA A 305 2.13 11.87 -1.89
C ALA A 305 0.95 11.07 -2.46
N ILE A 306 0.20 11.59 -3.45
CA ILE A 306 -0.84 10.83 -4.15
C ILE A 306 -0.25 9.59 -4.82
N CYS A 307 0.84 9.73 -5.56
CA CYS A 307 1.52 8.59 -6.18
C CYS A 307 1.96 7.56 -5.14
N ALA A 308 2.48 8.00 -3.98
CA ALA A 308 2.85 7.12 -2.88
C ALA A 308 1.66 6.35 -2.31
N ILE A 309 0.50 6.99 -2.14
CA ILE A 309 -0.74 6.34 -1.69
C ILE A 309 -1.19 5.26 -2.69
N VAL A 310 -1.19 5.58 -3.98
CA VAL A 310 -1.56 4.63 -5.04
C VAL A 310 -0.58 3.45 -5.07
N MET A 311 0.73 3.72 -4.99
CA MET A 311 1.76 2.69 -4.97
C MET A 311 1.66 1.80 -3.75
N ALA A 312 1.44 2.37 -2.56
CA ALA A 312 1.24 1.62 -1.32
C ALA A 312 0.00 0.72 -1.39
N THR A 313 -1.10 1.23 -1.96
CA THR A 313 -2.34 0.45 -2.15
C THR A 313 -2.12 -0.68 -3.15
N PHE A 314 -1.46 -0.39 -4.26
CA PHE A 314 -1.16 -1.36 -5.30
C PHE A 314 -0.22 -2.47 -4.81
N SER A 315 0.90 -2.12 -4.16
CA SER A 315 1.88 -3.08 -3.66
C SER A 315 1.25 -3.98 -2.58
N THR A 316 0.51 -3.40 -1.66
CA THR A 316 -0.21 -4.16 -0.62
C THR A 316 -1.26 -5.08 -1.25
N GLY A 317 -1.98 -4.62 -2.27
CA GLY A 317 -3.04 -5.40 -2.91
C GLY A 317 -2.55 -6.60 -3.72
N ILE A 318 -1.34 -6.52 -4.30
CA ILE A 318 -0.74 -7.66 -5.02
C ILE A 318 -0.08 -8.66 -4.08
N ASP A 319 0.28 -8.25 -2.86
CA ASP A 319 0.95 -9.08 -1.85
C ASP A 319 0.01 -10.04 -1.10
N SER A 320 -0.91 -10.66 -1.85
CA SER A 320 -1.87 -11.61 -1.30
C SER A 320 -1.23 -12.89 -0.75
N GLN A 321 0.01 -13.20 -1.11
CA GLN A 321 0.73 -14.41 -0.68
C GLN A 321 1.16 -14.32 0.79
N THR A 322 1.55 -13.12 1.25
CA THR A 322 1.87 -12.86 2.66
C THR A 322 0.73 -13.26 3.61
N PHE A 323 -0.51 -13.10 3.15
CA PHE A 323 -1.71 -13.34 3.96
C PHE A 323 -2.30 -14.75 3.77
N GLN A 324 -1.65 -15.63 3.02
CA GLN A 324 -2.08 -17.01 2.88
C GLN A 324 -1.58 -17.85 4.06
N PHE A 325 -2.52 -18.32 4.89
CA PHE A 325 -2.24 -19.17 6.04
C PHE A 325 -1.68 -20.56 5.66
N ARG A 326 -1.79 -20.98 4.40
CA ARG A 326 -1.27 -22.25 3.89
C ARG A 326 -0.30 -21.97 2.74
N LYS A 327 1.00 -22.06 3.02
CA LYS A 327 2.10 -21.70 2.09
C LYS A 327 2.54 -22.87 1.16
N ASN A 328 1.87 -24.02 1.23
CA ASN A 328 2.36 -25.29 0.65
C ASN A 328 1.58 -25.78 -0.59
N ASP A 329 0.65 -24.99 -1.13
CA ASP A 329 -0.08 -25.41 -2.33
C ASP A 329 0.76 -25.09 -3.59
N ILE A 330 1.06 -26.11 -4.40
CA ILE A 330 1.77 -25.94 -5.68
C ILE A 330 0.91 -25.07 -6.61
N GLN A 331 1.43 -23.94 -7.05
CA GLN A 331 0.72 -23.06 -7.98
C GLN A 331 0.65 -23.72 -9.37
N LEU A 332 -0.56 -24.04 -9.81
CA LEU A 332 -0.83 -24.64 -11.10
C LEU A 332 -0.92 -23.57 -12.20
N GLU A 333 -0.73 -23.98 -13.44
CA GLU A 333 -0.73 -23.07 -14.60
C GLU A 333 -2.09 -22.39 -14.83
N ASP A 334 -3.17 -23.02 -14.37
CA ASP A 334 -4.55 -22.52 -14.45
C ASP A 334 -4.95 -21.65 -13.24
N ASP A 335 -4.07 -21.47 -12.25
CA ASP A 335 -4.31 -20.62 -11.09
C ASP A 335 -4.20 -19.13 -11.43
N ILE A 336 -4.99 -18.32 -10.73
CA ILE A 336 -4.89 -16.87 -10.85
C ILE A 336 -3.55 -16.34 -10.30
N PRO A 337 -3.00 -15.27 -10.89
CA PRO A 337 -1.67 -14.76 -10.51
C PRO A 337 -1.61 -14.11 -9.13
N TYR A 338 -2.75 -13.63 -8.61
CA TYR A 338 -2.91 -13.04 -7.27
C TYR A 338 -4.38 -13.18 -6.86
N LYS A 339 -4.68 -13.11 -5.56
CA LYS A 339 -6.07 -13.23 -5.09
C LYS A 339 -6.86 -11.95 -5.39
N TYR A 340 -7.77 -12.01 -6.36
CA TYR A 340 -8.56 -10.86 -6.81
C TYR A 340 -9.40 -10.22 -5.69
N GLY A 341 -10.01 -11.04 -4.83
CA GLY A 341 -10.75 -10.54 -3.67
C GLY A 341 -9.84 -9.71 -2.75
N PHE A 342 -8.70 -10.26 -2.34
CA PHE A 342 -7.76 -9.54 -1.48
C PHE A 342 -7.29 -8.22 -2.11
N PHE A 343 -6.96 -8.23 -3.40
CA PHE A 343 -6.60 -7.02 -4.15
C PHE A 343 -7.68 -5.94 -4.05
N HIS A 344 -8.94 -6.28 -4.34
CA HIS A 344 -10.05 -5.31 -4.29
C HIS A 344 -10.39 -4.87 -2.87
N LEU A 345 -10.23 -5.75 -1.87
CA LEU A 345 -10.36 -5.39 -0.45
C LEU A 345 -9.32 -4.35 -0.02
N VAL A 346 -8.05 -4.52 -0.44
CA VAL A 346 -7.00 -3.55 -0.14
C VAL A 346 -7.29 -2.21 -0.82
N PHE A 347 -7.82 -2.19 -2.04
CA PHE A 347 -8.23 -0.95 -2.70
C PHE A 347 -9.43 -0.28 -2.04
N SER A 348 -10.41 -1.04 -1.52
CA SER A 348 -11.53 -0.45 -0.78
C SER A 348 -11.08 0.14 0.56
N LEU A 349 -10.19 -0.54 1.29
CA LEU A 349 -9.56 0.01 2.50
C LEU A 349 -8.63 1.19 2.17
N GLY A 350 -7.94 1.14 1.04
CA GLY A 350 -7.15 2.25 0.49
C GLY A 350 -8.00 3.48 0.20
N ALA A 351 -9.26 3.29 -0.20
CA ALA A 351 -10.20 4.39 -0.40
C ALA A 351 -10.52 5.14 0.90
N MET A 352 -10.65 4.42 2.01
CA MET A 352 -10.81 4.99 3.34
C MET A 352 -9.53 5.66 3.82
N TYR A 353 -8.37 5.03 3.56
CA TYR A 353 -7.06 5.56 3.92
C TYR A 353 -6.76 6.90 3.25
N PHE A 354 -6.83 7.02 1.91
CA PHE A 354 -6.52 8.30 1.25
C PHE A 354 -7.42 9.43 1.75
N ALA A 355 -8.67 9.12 2.07
CA ALA A 355 -9.61 10.10 2.60
C ALA A 355 -9.12 10.66 3.93
N MET A 356 -8.70 9.79 4.86
CA MET A 356 -8.13 10.18 6.14
C MET A 356 -6.87 11.04 5.96
N LEU A 357 -6.00 10.70 5.01
CA LEU A 357 -4.82 11.54 4.74
C LEU A 357 -5.20 12.94 4.24
N PHE A 358 -6.18 13.01 3.34
CA PHE A 358 -6.62 14.26 2.72
C PHE A 358 -7.30 15.20 3.72
N ILE A 359 -7.98 14.65 4.73
CA ILE A 359 -8.60 15.40 5.83
C ILE A 359 -7.72 15.46 7.09
N SER A 360 -6.46 15.01 7.01
CA SER A 360 -5.51 15.01 8.13
C SER A 360 -6.02 14.28 9.39
N TRP A 361 -6.76 13.19 9.20
CA TRP A 361 -7.32 12.31 10.24
C TRP A 361 -8.32 13.00 11.18
N ASN A 362 -8.80 14.19 10.82
CA ASN A 362 -9.71 14.97 11.66
C ASN A 362 -10.90 15.47 10.83
N LEU A 363 -12.10 15.06 11.23
CA LEU A 363 -13.35 15.39 10.54
C LEU A 363 -13.76 16.86 10.73
N ASP A 364 -13.33 17.49 11.82
CA ASP A 364 -13.74 18.84 12.20
C ASP A 364 -12.70 19.90 11.80
N SER A 365 -11.54 19.48 11.28
CA SER A 365 -10.44 20.40 10.98
C SER A 365 -10.58 21.10 9.64
N SER A 366 -10.24 22.38 9.60
CA SER A 366 -10.07 23.12 8.34
C SER A 366 -8.76 22.70 7.67
N THR A 367 -8.83 21.90 6.60
CA THR A 367 -7.64 21.48 5.84
C THR A 367 -7.05 22.64 5.03
N ARG A 368 -5.73 22.81 5.05
CA ARG A 368 -5.05 23.82 4.20
C ARG A 368 -4.90 23.29 2.76
N LYS A 369 -5.09 24.17 1.78
CA LYS A 369 -4.85 23.86 0.36
C LYS A 369 -3.44 23.29 0.16
N TRP A 370 -3.29 22.29 -0.72
CA TRP A 370 -2.00 21.64 -1.02
C TRP A 370 -1.31 20.96 0.18
N SER A 371 -2.04 20.66 1.26
CA SER A 371 -1.53 19.89 2.40
C SER A 371 -2.17 18.51 2.47
N ILE A 372 -1.42 17.53 2.96
CA ILE A 372 -1.86 16.16 3.29
C ILE A 372 -1.26 15.84 4.64
N ASP A 373 -2.02 15.18 5.52
CA ASP A 373 -1.49 14.64 6.76
C ASP A 373 -0.84 15.68 7.68
N VAL A 374 -1.45 16.85 7.85
CA VAL A 374 -0.92 17.89 8.75
C VAL A 374 -1.86 18.06 9.94
N GLY A 375 -1.39 17.67 11.13
CA GLY A 375 -2.13 17.78 12.38
C GLY A 375 -1.67 16.77 13.43
N TRP A 376 -2.09 17.01 14.68
CA TRP A 376 -1.78 16.11 15.80
C TRP A 376 -2.32 14.69 15.60
N ALA A 377 -3.51 14.55 15.01
CA ALA A 377 -4.08 13.24 14.71
C ALA A 377 -3.19 12.45 13.75
N SER A 378 -2.77 13.07 12.64
CA SER A 378 -1.84 12.44 11.68
C SER A 378 -0.49 12.10 12.31
N THR A 379 0.05 13.01 13.14
CA THR A 379 1.30 12.79 13.89
C THR A 379 1.21 11.52 14.74
N TRP A 380 0.17 11.40 15.57
CA TRP A 380 -0.02 10.24 16.44
C TRP A 380 -0.26 8.94 15.67
N VAL A 381 -1.03 8.98 14.59
CA VAL A 381 -1.25 7.80 13.75
C VAL A 381 0.08 7.26 13.19
N LYS A 382 0.97 8.15 12.74
CA LYS A 382 2.29 7.76 12.24
C LYS A 382 3.22 7.21 13.33
N ILE A 383 3.23 7.80 14.53
CA ILE A 383 3.99 7.29 15.69
C ILE A 383 3.46 5.92 16.14
N VAL A 384 2.15 5.75 16.22
CA VAL A 384 1.54 4.46 16.58
C VAL A 384 1.87 3.41 15.50
N ASN A 385 1.84 3.79 14.22
CA ASN A 385 2.25 2.92 13.12
C ASN A 385 3.73 2.51 13.22
N GLU A 386 4.61 3.41 13.64
CA GLU A 386 6.02 3.11 13.94
C GLU A 386 6.16 2.08 15.07
N TRP A 387 5.41 2.24 16.16
CA TRP A 387 5.45 1.29 17.28
C TRP A 387 4.95 -0.10 16.88
N PHE A 388 3.87 -0.16 16.10
CA PHE A 388 3.40 -1.42 15.53
C PHE A 388 4.45 -2.02 14.59
N ALA A 389 5.13 -1.21 13.78
CA ALA A 389 6.18 -1.67 12.88
C ALA A 389 7.30 -2.38 13.65
N ALA A 390 7.86 -1.70 14.65
CA ALA A 390 8.90 -2.27 15.51
C ALA A 390 8.41 -3.53 16.24
N THR A 391 7.20 -3.49 16.81
CA THR A 391 6.63 -4.61 17.57
C THR A 391 6.41 -5.85 16.71
N ILE A 392 5.80 -5.71 15.53
CA ILE A 392 5.56 -6.82 14.60
C ILE A 392 6.87 -7.40 14.09
N TYR A 393 7.86 -6.54 13.81
CA TYR A 393 9.20 -6.99 13.40
C TYR A 393 9.89 -7.80 14.50
N LEU A 394 9.91 -7.29 15.73
CA LEU A 394 10.48 -7.99 16.88
C LEU A 394 9.77 -9.32 17.14
N TRP A 395 8.44 -9.34 17.05
CA TRP A 395 7.67 -10.57 17.18
C TRP A 395 8.02 -11.60 16.10
N ARG A 396 8.23 -11.18 14.84
CA ARG A 396 8.67 -12.06 13.76
C ARG A 396 10.04 -12.67 14.01
N LEU A 397 10.95 -11.95 14.65
CA LEU A 397 12.26 -12.46 15.04
C LEU A 397 12.17 -13.46 16.21
N ILE A 398 11.34 -13.17 17.20
CA ILE A 398 11.24 -13.94 18.45
C ILE A 398 10.36 -15.20 18.29
N SER A 399 9.27 -15.11 17.53
CA SER A 399 8.24 -16.15 17.42
C SER A 399 8.78 -17.55 17.03
N PRO A 400 9.70 -17.70 16.05
CA PRO A 400 10.30 -18.99 15.74
C PRO A 400 11.06 -19.61 16.91
N VAL A 401 11.82 -18.80 17.66
CA VAL A 401 12.65 -19.26 18.78
C VAL A 401 11.78 -19.72 19.96
N VAL A 402 10.73 -18.96 20.27
CA VAL A 402 9.76 -19.32 21.31
C VAL A 402 9.02 -20.62 20.94
N ARG A 403 8.64 -20.78 19.67
CA ARG A 403 7.99 -22.01 19.19
C ARG A 403 8.91 -23.23 19.25
N GLN A 404 10.17 -23.10 18.85
CA GLN A 404 11.15 -24.21 18.92
C GLN A 404 11.43 -24.67 20.35
N THR A 405 11.55 -23.73 21.29
CA THR A 405 11.77 -24.06 22.72
C THR A 405 10.58 -24.85 23.29
N LYS A 406 9.35 -24.55 22.86
CA LYS A 406 8.15 -25.26 23.28
C LYS A 406 8.05 -26.69 22.73
N VAL A 407 8.59 -26.96 21.54
CA VAL A 407 8.64 -28.32 20.97
C VAL A 407 9.64 -29.19 21.74
N MET A 408 10.84 -28.66 22.04
CA MET A 408 11.83 -29.42 22.83
C MET A 408 11.33 -29.81 24.23
N HIS A 409 10.60 -28.92 24.92
CA HIS A 409 10.01 -29.26 26.22
C HIS A 409 8.80 -30.22 26.16
N HIS A 410 8.21 -30.48 24.98
CA HIS A 410 7.15 -31.47 24.83
C HIS A 410 7.65 -32.85 24.39
N GLU A 411 8.89 -32.96 23.90
CA GLU A 411 9.52 -34.24 23.53
C GLU A 411 10.24 -34.93 24.71
N GLU A 412 10.40 -34.26 25.86
CA GLU A 412 10.79 -34.92 27.12
C GLU A 412 9.54 -35.14 27.99
N PRO A 413 8.94 -36.35 27.96
CA PRO A 413 9.17 -37.25 29.10
C PRO A 413 9.03 -38.74 28.73
N VAL A 414 10.06 -39.43 28.25
CA VAL A 414 10.26 -40.87 28.52
C VAL A 414 11.74 -41.20 28.35
N GLN A 415 12.52 -41.09 29.42
CA GLN A 415 13.67 -41.97 29.66
C GLN A 415 14.16 -41.79 31.10
N GLY A 416 13.62 -42.63 31.97
CA GLY A 416 14.07 -42.84 33.33
C GLY A 416 13.71 -44.27 33.71
N VAL A 417 14.75 -45.11 33.69
CA VAL A 417 14.82 -46.54 34.03
C VAL A 417 14.17 -46.85 35.38
#